data_AF-A0A926BAY6-F1
#
_entry.id   AF-A0A926BAY6-F1
#
_cell.length_a   1.000
_cell.length_b   1.000
_cell.length_c   1.000
_cell.angle_alpha   90.00
_cell.angle_beta   90.00
_cell.angle_gamma   90.00
#
_symmetry.space_group_name_H-M   'P 1'
#
loop_
_entity.id
_entity.type
_entity.pdbx_description
1 polymer ?
#
loop_
_entity_poly.entity_id
_entity_poly.type
_entity_poly.pdbx_seq_one_letter_code
_entity_poly.pdbx_strand_id
1 'polypeptide(L)'
;PIVALTASTHPDLTVDGADEFDPALNLIKGGGGALVQEKLVAVSSREMIVIADESKAVTTLGAFPLPVAVVPFGWETTQERLIERFGVEATLRQNRDGHGPFVTDDGLYVVDLRFGSIADPAEMESRIRGVTGVAEVGLFVGVASRVLVGAEDGTVREVLR
;
A
#
# COMPACT_ATOMS: atom_id res chain seq x y z
N PRO A 1 -17.79 -5.60 19.02
CA PRO A 1 -17.24 -6.99 18.94
C PRO A 1 -16.24 -7.03 17.79
N ILE A 2 -15.14 -7.78 17.91
CA ILE A 2 -14.17 -7.99 16.82
C ILE A 2 -14.47 -9.34 16.19
N VAL A 3 -14.52 -9.40 14.86
CA VAL A 3 -14.81 -10.61 14.09
C VAL A 3 -13.81 -10.75 12.95
N ALA A 4 -13.54 -11.98 12.51
CA ALA A 4 -12.68 -12.23 11.36
C ALA A 4 -13.38 -11.83 10.04
N LEU A 5 -12.58 -11.45 9.05
CA LEU A 5 -13.06 -11.33 7.67
C LEU A 5 -13.29 -12.74 7.10
N THR A 6 -14.53 -13.03 6.74
CA THR A 6 -14.95 -14.31 6.16
C THR A 6 -15.90 -14.04 5.00
N ALA A 7 -16.29 -15.07 4.26
CA ALA A 7 -17.25 -14.92 3.15
C ALA A 7 -18.61 -14.35 3.57
N SER A 8 -18.99 -14.41 4.85
CA SER A 8 -20.22 -13.83 5.39
C SER A 8 -20.03 -12.46 6.04
N THR A 9 -18.80 -11.94 6.06
CA THR A 9 -18.46 -10.64 6.65
C THR A 9 -18.40 -9.60 5.53
N HIS A 10 -19.31 -8.63 5.56
CA HIS A 10 -19.35 -7.53 4.59
C HIS A 10 -19.31 -6.21 5.35
N PRO A 11 -18.14 -5.61 5.59
CA PRO A 11 -18.07 -4.34 6.29
C PRO A 11 -18.78 -3.25 5.48
N ASP A 12 -19.57 -2.43 6.15
CA ASP A 12 -20.15 -1.24 5.51
C ASP A 12 -19.07 -0.20 5.21
N LEU A 13 -18.07 -0.10 6.08
CA LEU A 13 -17.06 0.94 6.03
C LEU A 13 -15.71 0.41 6.53
N THR A 14 -14.67 0.69 5.76
CA THR A 14 -13.28 0.67 6.23
C THR A 14 -12.81 2.09 6.51
N VAL A 15 -12.16 2.28 7.65
CA VAL A 15 -11.44 3.51 7.99
C VAL A 15 -9.98 3.15 8.21
N ASP A 16 -9.08 3.77 7.46
CA ASP A 16 -7.65 3.45 7.52
C ASP A 16 -6.78 4.68 7.15
N GLY A 17 -5.47 4.60 7.38
CA GLY A 17 -4.50 5.61 6.97
C GLY A 17 -3.90 5.38 5.59
N ALA A 18 -3.07 6.31 5.15
CA ALA A 18 -2.24 6.19 3.94
C ALA A 18 -0.82 6.73 4.16
N ASP A 19 0.13 6.19 3.41
CA ASP A 19 1.49 6.72 3.35
C ASP A 19 1.56 7.91 2.38
N GLU A 20 0.82 7.82 1.26
CA GLU A 20 0.56 8.91 0.32
C GLU A 20 -0.84 8.81 -0.28
N PHE A 21 -1.41 9.94 -0.69
CA PHE A 21 -2.57 9.98 -1.57
C PHE A 21 -2.45 11.10 -2.61
N ASP A 22 -2.92 10.83 -3.83
CA ASP A 22 -2.95 11.80 -4.93
C ASP A 22 -4.34 12.48 -5.09
N PRO A 23 -4.51 13.48 -5.98
CA PRO A 23 -5.79 14.15 -6.18
C PRO A 23 -6.91 13.24 -6.72
N ALA A 24 -6.58 12.07 -7.29
CA ALA A 24 -7.54 11.08 -7.77
C ALA A 24 -7.89 10.02 -6.70
N LEU A 25 -7.40 10.23 -5.47
CA LEU A 25 -7.54 9.32 -4.33
C LEU A 25 -6.96 7.93 -4.60
N ASN A 26 -5.89 7.85 -5.40
CA ASN A 26 -5.03 6.67 -5.39
C ASN A 26 -4.09 6.78 -4.20
N LEU A 27 -3.81 5.65 -3.54
CA LEU A 27 -3.00 5.64 -2.33
C LEU A 27 -1.74 4.79 -2.51
N ILE A 28 -0.67 5.20 -1.83
CA ILE A 28 0.35 4.26 -1.34
C ILE A 28 0.03 3.93 0.11
N LYS A 29 0.02 2.63 0.42
CA LYS A 29 -0.13 2.04 1.75
C LYS A 29 0.89 0.92 1.96
N GLY A 30 0.96 0.41 3.18
CA GLY A 30 1.82 -0.72 3.53
C GLY A 30 3.14 -0.33 4.19
N GLY A 31 3.36 0.93 4.55
CA GLY A 31 4.48 1.37 5.39
C GLY A 31 4.57 0.58 6.70
N GLY A 32 3.42 0.20 7.27
CA GLY A 32 3.33 -0.66 8.46
C GLY A 32 3.49 -2.17 8.20
N GLY A 33 3.54 -2.60 6.93
CA GLY A 33 3.74 -4.01 6.57
C GLY A 33 2.46 -4.87 6.55
N ALA A 34 1.28 -4.28 6.60
CA ALA A 34 -0.02 -4.98 6.63
C ALA A 34 -0.81 -4.91 5.30
N LEU A 35 -0.17 -4.51 4.19
CA LEU A 35 -0.86 -4.14 2.94
C LEU A 35 -1.85 -5.19 2.40
N VAL A 36 -1.58 -6.48 2.63
CA VAL A 36 -2.45 -7.58 2.15
C VAL A 36 -3.79 -7.54 2.90
N GLN A 37 -3.74 -7.54 4.23
CA GLN A 37 -4.93 -7.51 5.07
C GLN A 37 -5.67 -6.18 4.94
N GLU A 38 -4.94 -5.06 4.90
CA GLU A 38 -5.51 -3.73 4.64
C GLU A 38 -6.30 -3.72 3.32
N LYS A 39 -5.71 -4.23 2.24
CA LYS A 39 -6.38 -4.27 0.92
C LYS A 39 -7.58 -5.19 0.91
N LEU A 40 -7.46 -6.39 1.50
CA LEU A 40 -8.58 -7.35 1.58
C LEU A 40 -9.79 -6.77 2.32
N VAL A 41 -9.58 -6.11 3.46
CA VAL A 41 -10.65 -5.46 4.23
C VAL A 41 -11.25 -4.30 3.45
N ALA A 42 -10.41 -3.45 2.85
CA ALA A 42 -10.86 -2.30 2.08
C ALA A 42 -11.71 -2.68 0.86
N VAL A 43 -11.27 -3.65 0.04
CA VAL A 43 -12.02 -4.09 -1.15
C VAL A 43 -13.25 -4.95 -0.83
N SER A 44 -13.32 -5.51 0.38
CA SER A 44 -14.51 -6.22 0.87
C SER A 44 -15.56 -5.27 1.46
N SER A 45 -15.21 -3.99 1.65
CA SER A 45 -16.08 -2.99 2.25
C SER A 45 -16.93 -2.26 1.20
N ARG A 46 -18.10 -1.77 1.58
CA ARG A 46 -18.92 -0.92 0.70
C ARG A 46 -18.28 0.44 0.45
N GLU A 47 -17.60 0.98 1.46
CA GLU A 47 -16.91 2.27 1.40
C GLU A 47 -15.55 2.16 2.09
N MET A 48 -14.56 2.89 1.58
CA MET A 48 -13.29 3.14 2.27
C MET A 48 -13.09 4.64 2.45
N ILE A 49 -12.86 5.04 3.71
CA ILE A 49 -12.47 6.39 4.10
C ILE A 49 -11.02 6.35 4.57
N VAL A 50 -10.21 7.26 4.05
CA VAL A 50 -8.85 7.46 4.52
C VAL A 50 -8.81 8.61 5.52
N ILE A 51 -8.05 8.45 6.60
CA ILE A 51 -7.71 9.55 7.53
C ILE A 51 -6.21 9.80 7.41
N ALA A 52 -5.83 11.04 7.12
CA ALA A 52 -4.44 11.43 6.92
C ALA A 52 -4.18 12.86 7.40
N ASP A 53 -2.91 13.19 7.63
CA ASP A 53 -2.46 14.57 7.80
C ASP A 53 -2.02 15.18 6.45
N GLU A 54 -1.81 16.49 6.41
CA GLU A 54 -1.46 17.22 5.19
C GLU A 54 -0.16 16.73 4.51
N SER A 55 0.78 16.15 5.26
CA SER A 55 2.05 15.66 4.69
C SER A 55 1.87 14.44 3.79
N LYS A 56 0.71 13.76 3.84
CA LYS A 56 0.39 12.59 3.01
C LYS A 56 -0.14 12.98 1.63
N ALA A 57 -0.56 14.23 1.44
CA ALA A 57 -1.08 14.71 0.17
C ALA A 57 0.08 14.98 -0.80
N VAL A 58 0.07 14.33 -1.96
CA VAL A 58 1.08 14.52 -3.02
C VAL A 58 0.43 14.83 -4.36
N THR A 59 1.12 15.56 -5.22
CA THR A 59 0.64 15.81 -6.60
C THR A 59 0.68 14.54 -7.44
N THR A 60 1.66 13.67 -7.18
CA THR A 60 1.85 12.40 -7.87
C THR A 60 2.47 11.42 -6.88
N LEU A 61 1.96 10.18 -6.85
CA LEU A 61 2.48 9.13 -5.98
C LEU A 61 3.94 8.80 -6.28
N GLY A 62 4.65 8.25 -5.30
CA GLY A 62 5.95 7.61 -5.48
C GLY A 62 7.12 8.24 -4.74
N ALA A 63 6.91 9.32 -3.96
CA ALA A 63 7.98 9.85 -3.11
C ALA A 63 8.24 8.91 -1.92
N PHE A 64 7.18 8.33 -1.35
CA PHE A 64 7.25 7.20 -0.44
C PHE A 64 7.62 5.92 -1.22
N PRO A 65 8.57 5.10 -0.72
CA PRO A 65 8.90 3.82 -1.34
C PRO A 65 7.69 2.90 -1.40
N LEU A 66 7.36 2.39 -2.59
CA LEU A 66 6.19 1.53 -2.79
C LEU A 66 6.43 0.15 -2.15
N PRO A 67 5.67 -0.26 -1.12
CA PRO A 67 5.82 -1.57 -0.52
C PRO A 67 5.27 -2.66 -1.44
N VAL A 68 6.02 -3.74 -1.64
CA VAL A 68 5.58 -4.92 -2.40
C VAL A 68 5.73 -6.16 -1.53
N ALA A 69 4.62 -6.81 -1.21
CA ALA A 69 4.63 -8.08 -0.49
C ALA A 69 5.05 -9.21 -1.44
N VAL A 70 6.07 -9.98 -1.05
CA VAL A 70 6.62 -11.09 -1.85
C VAL A 70 6.69 -12.36 -1.02
N VAL A 71 6.60 -13.50 -1.71
CA VAL A 71 6.80 -14.81 -1.07
C VAL A 71 8.26 -14.94 -0.59
N PRO A 72 8.52 -15.49 0.62
CA PRO A 72 9.89 -15.65 1.11
C PRO A 72 10.73 -16.62 0.25
N PHE A 73 10.09 -17.62 -0.35
CA PHE A 73 10.78 -18.56 -1.23
C PHE A 73 11.26 -17.88 -2.52
N GLY A 74 12.57 -17.76 -2.69
CA GLY A 74 13.15 -17.10 -3.86
C GLY A 74 12.92 -15.59 -3.91
N TRP A 75 12.79 -14.94 -2.74
CA TRP A 75 12.57 -13.50 -2.65
C TRP A 75 13.68 -12.68 -3.34
N GLU A 76 14.95 -13.13 -3.27
CA GLU A 76 16.09 -12.49 -3.94
C GLU A 76 15.89 -12.46 -5.46
N THR A 77 15.51 -13.60 -6.06
CA THR A 77 15.18 -13.67 -7.49
C THR A 77 13.96 -12.81 -7.85
N THR A 78 12.97 -12.71 -6.96
CA THR A 78 11.82 -11.82 -7.17
C THR A 78 12.25 -10.36 -7.16
N GLN A 79 13.11 -9.97 -6.20
CA GLN A 79 13.70 -8.64 -6.11
C GLN A 79 14.52 -8.29 -7.36
N GLU A 80 15.39 -9.19 -7.83
CA GLU A 80 16.16 -9.01 -9.07
C GLU A 80 15.25 -8.75 -10.27
N ARG A 81 14.17 -9.53 -10.42
CA ARG A 81 13.18 -9.32 -11.50
C ARG A 81 12.47 -7.97 -11.40
N LEU A 82 12.18 -7.50 -10.19
CA LEU A 82 11.61 -6.16 -9.98
C LEU A 82 12.62 -5.07 -10.41
N ILE A 83 13.89 -5.21 -10.02
CA ILE A 83 14.96 -4.28 -10.43
C ILE A 83 15.10 -4.26 -11.95
N GLU A 84 15.22 -5.43 -12.60
CA GLU A 84 15.39 -5.53 -14.04
C GLU A 84 14.19 -4.96 -14.82
N ARG A 85 12.96 -5.21 -14.35
CA ARG A 85 11.74 -4.83 -15.05
C ARG A 85 11.43 -3.34 -14.93
N PHE A 86 11.78 -2.72 -13.80
CA PHE A 86 11.38 -1.34 -13.48
C PHE A 86 12.55 -0.36 -13.42
N GLY A 87 13.79 -0.84 -13.35
CA GLY A 87 14.99 0.02 -13.34
C GLY A 87 15.09 0.91 -12.11
N VAL A 88 14.55 0.46 -10.97
CA VAL A 88 14.48 1.22 -9.72
C VAL A 88 15.24 0.51 -8.60
N GLU A 89 15.60 1.25 -7.55
CA GLU A 89 16.11 0.65 -6.32
C GLU A 89 15.00 -0.19 -5.68
N ALA A 90 15.34 -1.43 -5.34
CA ALA A 90 14.49 -2.35 -4.61
C ALA A 90 15.21 -2.81 -3.36
N THR A 91 14.66 -2.55 -2.18
CA THR A 91 15.30 -2.86 -0.91
C THR A 91 14.43 -3.81 -0.09
N LEU A 92 14.99 -4.94 0.34
CA LEU A 92 14.31 -5.81 1.30
C LEU A 92 14.15 -5.08 2.63
N ARG A 93 12.90 -4.93 3.07
CA ARG A 93 12.58 -4.34 4.37
C ARG A 93 13.15 -5.20 5.49
N GLN A 94 13.89 -4.56 6.40
CA GLN A 94 14.45 -5.22 7.57
C GLN A 94 13.48 -5.17 8.75
N ASN A 95 13.57 -6.14 9.64
CA ASN A 95 12.91 -6.08 10.94
C ASN A 95 13.47 -4.93 11.80
N ARG A 96 12.80 -4.62 12.92
CA ARG A 96 13.16 -3.47 13.77
C ARG A 96 14.59 -3.54 14.32
N ASP A 97 15.12 -4.73 14.51
CA ASP A 97 16.47 -4.94 15.04
C ASP A 97 17.54 -4.93 13.93
N GLY A 98 17.16 -4.87 12.66
CA GLY A 98 18.07 -4.83 11.51
C GLY A 98 18.81 -6.14 11.24
N HIS A 99 18.41 -7.25 11.86
CA HIS A 99 19.10 -8.54 11.79
C HIS A 99 18.43 -9.56 10.86
N GLY A 100 17.45 -9.13 10.08
CA GLY A 100 16.82 -10.00 9.10
C GLY A 100 15.59 -9.38 8.44
N PRO A 101 14.96 -10.11 7.52
CA PRO A 101 13.77 -9.66 6.81
C PRO A 101 12.64 -9.29 7.79
N PHE A 102 11.94 -8.21 7.49
CA PHE A 102 10.61 -7.98 8.05
C PHE A 102 9.65 -9.05 7.53
N VAL A 103 8.87 -9.64 8.44
CA VAL A 103 7.88 -10.66 8.10
C VAL A 103 6.50 -10.09 8.43
N THR A 104 5.61 -10.06 7.44
CA THR A 104 4.21 -9.63 7.64
C THR A 104 3.45 -10.65 8.48
N ASP A 105 2.26 -10.26 8.96
CA ASP A 105 1.35 -11.19 9.65
C ASP A 105 0.95 -12.41 8.79
N ASP A 106 1.02 -12.27 7.46
CA ASP A 106 0.74 -13.32 6.49
C ASP A 106 1.98 -14.15 6.11
N GLY A 107 3.11 -13.94 6.80
CA GLY A 107 4.36 -14.67 6.55
C GLY A 107 5.09 -14.26 5.27
N LEU A 108 4.78 -13.10 4.71
CA LEU A 108 5.41 -12.56 3.51
C LEU A 108 6.60 -11.67 3.86
N TYR A 109 7.50 -11.45 2.90
CA TYR A 109 8.50 -10.39 2.99
C TYR A 109 8.00 -9.14 2.28
N VAL A 110 8.63 -8.00 2.55
CA VAL A 110 8.33 -6.74 1.87
C VAL A 110 9.58 -6.22 1.18
N VAL A 111 9.46 -5.95 -0.12
CA VAL A 111 10.47 -5.25 -0.91
C VAL A 111 9.95 -3.86 -1.22
N ASP A 112 10.70 -2.85 -0.79
CA ASP A 112 10.36 -1.44 -0.99
C ASP A 112 10.99 -0.93 -2.30
N LEU A 113 10.15 -0.47 -3.23
CA LEU A 113 10.57 0.03 -4.54
C LEU A 113 10.57 1.56 -4.57
N ARG A 114 11.71 2.18 -4.89
CA ARG A 114 11.83 3.64 -4.98
C ARG A 114 11.63 4.15 -6.40
N PHE A 115 10.38 4.47 -6.73
CA PHE A 115 10.04 5.04 -8.04
C PHE A 115 10.32 6.54 -8.14
N GLY A 116 10.18 7.29 -7.05
CA GLY A 116 10.23 8.76 -7.05
C GLY A 116 8.96 9.40 -7.63
N SER A 117 8.41 8.84 -8.70
CA SER A 117 7.13 9.24 -9.29
C SER A 117 6.45 8.07 -10.01
N ILE A 118 5.14 7.93 -9.83
CA ILE A 118 4.28 6.92 -10.45
C ILE A 118 3.15 7.64 -11.18
N ALA A 119 3.30 7.78 -12.50
CA ALA A 119 2.36 8.53 -13.33
C ALA A 119 1.02 7.81 -13.54
N ASP A 120 1.04 6.47 -13.69
CA ASP A 120 -0.14 5.63 -13.80
C ASP A 120 -0.11 4.55 -12.70
N PRO A 121 -0.75 4.81 -11.55
CA PRO A 121 -0.85 3.84 -10.46
C PRO A 121 -1.51 2.53 -10.86
N ALA A 122 -2.53 2.55 -11.73
CA ALA A 122 -3.26 1.36 -12.14
C ALA A 122 -2.40 0.44 -13.01
N GLU A 123 -1.74 1.01 -14.02
CA GLU A 123 -0.81 0.27 -14.88
C GLU A 123 0.37 -0.26 -14.06
N MET A 124 0.92 0.56 -13.16
CA MET A 124 2.04 0.17 -12.30
C MET A 124 1.66 -1.01 -11.40
N GLU A 125 0.52 -0.95 -10.71
CA GLU A 125 0.01 -2.05 -9.89
C GLU A 125 -0.11 -3.34 -10.71
N SER A 126 -0.76 -3.28 -11.88
CA SER A 126 -0.92 -4.45 -12.74
C SER A 126 0.41 -5.03 -13.21
N ARG A 127 1.39 -4.19 -13.54
CA ARG A 127 2.71 -4.63 -14.00
C ARG A 127 3.50 -5.30 -12.89
N ILE A 128 3.47 -4.75 -11.68
CA ILE A 128 4.16 -5.32 -10.52
C ILE A 128 3.51 -6.64 -10.11
N ARG A 129 2.17 -6.71 -10.00
CA ARG A 129 1.45 -7.97 -9.72
C ARG A 129 1.72 -9.06 -10.76
N GLY A 130 2.05 -8.67 -11.99
CA GLY A 130 2.44 -9.60 -13.05
C GLY A 130 3.86 -10.19 -12.91
N VAL A 131 4.61 -9.89 -11.84
CA VAL A 131 5.92 -10.51 -11.55
C VAL A 131 5.72 -11.71 -10.64
N THR A 132 6.16 -12.90 -11.08
CA THR A 132 6.10 -14.12 -10.28
C THR A 132 6.83 -13.94 -8.96
N GLY A 133 6.16 -14.29 -7.85
CA GLY A 133 6.67 -14.14 -6.49
C GLY A 133 6.10 -12.92 -5.75
N VAL A 134 5.50 -11.98 -6.47
CA VAL A 134 4.71 -10.89 -5.87
C VAL A 134 3.36 -11.43 -5.42
N ALA A 135 3.02 -11.18 -4.15
CA ALA A 135 1.74 -11.51 -3.56
C ALA A 135 0.77 -10.33 -3.60
N GLU A 136 1.24 -9.12 -3.26
CA GLU A 136 0.43 -7.90 -3.30
C GLU A 136 1.29 -6.64 -3.38
N VAL A 137 0.69 -5.52 -3.81
CA VAL A 137 1.36 -4.22 -4.02
C VAL A 137 0.68 -3.15 -3.17
N GLY A 138 1.45 -2.24 -2.59
CA GLY A 138 0.95 -1.15 -1.74
C GLY A 138 0.16 -0.06 -2.47
N LEU A 139 -0.21 -0.24 -3.73
CA LEU A 139 -1.06 0.69 -4.49
C LEU A 139 -2.53 0.35 -4.24
N PHE A 140 -3.32 1.34 -3.83
CA PHE A 140 -4.77 1.20 -3.63
C PHE A 140 -5.46 2.14 -4.62
N VAL A 141 -5.72 1.59 -5.82
CA VAL A 141 -6.29 2.33 -6.95
C VAL A 141 -7.79 2.05 -7.01
N GLY A 142 -8.61 3.10 -7.07
CA GLY A 142 -10.06 2.91 -7.18
C GLY A 142 -10.78 2.50 -5.89
N VAL A 143 -10.08 2.41 -4.76
CA VAL A 143 -10.63 1.87 -3.50
C VAL A 143 -11.17 2.97 -2.58
N ALA A 144 -10.40 4.05 -2.38
CA ALA A 144 -10.82 5.15 -1.52
C ALA A 144 -11.97 5.95 -2.18
N SER A 145 -13.00 6.21 -1.38
CA SER A 145 -14.13 7.07 -1.76
C SER A 145 -13.91 8.51 -1.32
N ARG A 146 -13.21 8.72 -0.21
CA ARG A 146 -12.86 10.03 0.35
C ARG A 146 -11.67 9.97 1.30
N VAL A 147 -11.04 11.13 1.50
CA VAL A 147 -9.95 11.35 2.45
C VAL A 147 -10.33 12.49 3.38
N LEU A 148 -10.24 12.24 4.68
CA LEU A 148 -10.35 13.27 5.72
C LEU A 148 -8.94 13.71 6.11
N VAL A 149 -8.61 14.95 5.78
CA VAL A 149 -7.29 15.54 6.01
C VAL A 149 -7.34 16.41 7.26
N GLY A 150 -6.62 16.00 8.31
CA GLY A 150 -6.42 16.82 9.51
C GLY A 150 -5.29 17.82 9.32
N ALA A 151 -5.57 19.11 9.58
CA ALA A 151 -4.59 20.18 9.57
C ALA A 151 -4.06 20.47 10.98
N GLU A 152 -2.89 21.13 11.08
CA GLU A 152 -2.26 21.47 12.36
C GLU A 152 -3.11 22.40 13.24
N ASP A 153 -3.98 23.22 12.63
CA ASP A 153 -4.90 24.12 13.34
C ASP A 153 -6.14 23.42 13.91
N GLY A 154 -6.23 22.10 13.75
CA GLY A 154 -7.34 21.26 14.21
C GLY A 154 -8.54 21.23 13.25
N THR A 155 -8.47 21.90 12.10
CA THR A 155 -9.50 21.78 11.06
C THR A 155 -9.38 20.47 10.30
N VAL A 156 -10.50 20.04 9.71
CA VAL A 156 -10.57 18.85 8.87
C VAL A 156 -11.12 19.25 7.51
N ARG A 157 -10.40 18.90 6.45
CA ARG A 157 -10.84 19.05 5.06
C ARG A 157 -11.18 17.70 4.48
N GLU A 158 -12.35 17.60 3.83
CA GLU A 158 -12.75 16.41 3.10
C GLU A 158 -12.34 16.53 1.62
N VAL A 159 -11.74 15.46 1.09
CA VAL A 159 -11.46 15.28 -0.34
C VAL A 159 -12.32 14.13 -0.83
N LEU A 160 -13.12 14.40 -1.86
CA LEU A 160 -14.03 13.42 -2.47
C LEU A 160 -13.47 12.97 -3.81
N ARG A 161 -13.77 11.72 -4.17
CA ARG A 161 -13.50 11.16 -5.50
C ARG A 161 -14.39 11.79 -6.57
#